data_AF-A0A550GP77-F1
#
_entry.id   AF-A0A550GP77-F1
#
_cell.length_a   1.000
_cell.length_b   1.000
_cell.length_c   1.000
_cell.angle_alpha   90.00
_cell.angle_beta   90.00
_cell.angle_gamma   90.00
#
_symmetry.space_group_name_H-M   'P 1'
#
loop_
_entity.id
_entity.type
_entity.pdbx_description
1 polymer ?
#
loop_
_entity_poly.entity_id
_entity_poly.type
_entity_poly.pdbx_seq_one_letter_code
_entity_poly.pdbx_strand_id
1 'polypeptide(L)'
;MAMVIMIDAGLKLEGEKVGEVAEGIGAAIGGPGVDAFKIEEVVVKYKIPLNAIIVREDIGDAVSPMRKEIADSVDNVLERMRNVVNERTKEGDKIIIVGVGNTIGVGQ
;
A
#
# COMPACT_ATOMS: atom_id res chain seq x y z
N MET A 1 -2.70 1.43 19.33
CA MET A 1 -2.68 1.21 17.87
C MET A 1 -1.36 0.55 17.56
N ALA A 2 -1.38 -0.64 16.98
CA ALA A 2 -0.20 -1.47 16.84
C ALA A 2 0.56 -1.21 15.54
N MET A 3 -0.12 -0.79 14.47
CA MET A 3 0.49 -0.47 13.19
C MET A 3 -0.45 0.26 12.23
N VAL A 4 0.14 0.85 11.20
CA VAL A 4 -0.55 1.34 9.99
C VAL A 4 -0.01 0.57 8.79
N ILE A 5 -0.90 0.15 7.90
CA ILE A 5 -0.58 -0.46 6.60
C ILE A 5 -1.14 0.45 5.51
N MET A 6 -0.26 1.02 4.69
CA MET A 6 -0.64 1.78 3.50
C MET A 6 -0.56 0.86 2.29
N ILE A 7 -1.61 0.85 1.47
CA ILE A 7 -1.70 0.10 0.24
C ILE A 7 -1.88 1.11 -0.89
N ASP A 8 -0.95 1.12 -1.84
CA ASP A 8 -0.92 2.08 -2.94
C ASP A 8 -0.70 1.38 -4.28
N ALA A 9 -1.18 2.00 -5.35
CA ALA A 9 -0.88 1.60 -6.71
C ALA A 9 0.27 2.48 -7.19
N GLY A 10 1.45 1.87 -7.33
CA GLY A 10 2.68 2.58 -7.65
C GLY A 10 3.19 2.21 -9.03
N LEU A 11 3.80 3.17 -9.73
CA LEU A 11 4.41 2.89 -11.03
C LEU A 11 5.44 1.77 -10.93
N LYS A 12 5.38 0.86 -11.90
CA LYS A 12 6.36 -0.20 -12.08
C LYS A 12 7.71 0.37 -12.52
N LEU A 13 8.78 -0.23 -12.02
CA LEU A 13 10.14 0.01 -12.49
C LEU A 13 10.47 -0.90 -13.67
N GLU A 14 11.65 -0.69 -14.25
CA GLU A 14 12.16 -1.55 -15.31
C GLU A 14 12.38 -2.98 -14.78
N GLY A 15 11.76 -3.96 -15.42
CA GLY A 15 11.81 -5.38 -15.03
C GLY A 15 10.64 -5.84 -14.14
N GLU A 16 9.91 -4.91 -13.52
CA GLU A 16 8.71 -5.24 -12.74
C GLU A 16 7.50 -5.46 -13.65
N LYS A 17 6.64 -6.40 -13.26
CA LYS A 17 5.40 -6.70 -13.98
C LYS A 17 4.23 -5.89 -13.44
N VAL A 18 3.26 -5.59 -14.32
CA VAL A 18 1.97 -5.06 -13.88
C VAL A 18 1.27 -6.10 -12.98
N GLY A 19 0.69 -5.65 -11.87
CA GLY A 19 0.09 -6.51 -10.85
C GLY A 19 1.11 -7.19 -9.93
N GLU A 20 2.41 -6.95 -10.11
CA GLU A 20 3.41 -7.36 -9.13
C GLU A 20 3.19 -6.59 -7.83
N VAL A 21 3.37 -7.26 -6.70
CA VAL A 21 3.12 -6.66 -5.39
C VAL A 21 4.43 -6.64 -4.61
N ALA A 22 4.79 -5.47 -4.10
CA ALA A 22 6.00 -5.23 -3.33
C ALA A 22 5.65 -4.78 -1.91
N GLU A 23 6.54 -5.07 -0.95
CA GLU A 23 6.41 -4.65 0.45
C GLU A 23 7.50 -3.66 0.82
N GLY A 24 7.17 -2.74 1.72
CA GLY A 24 8.09 -1.72 2.18
C GLY A 24 7.74 -1.16 3.56
N ILE A 25 8.53 -0.18 3.97
CA ILE A 25 8.37 0.57 5.22
C ILE A 25 8.32 2.05 4.84
N GLY A 26 7.45 2.81 5.51
CA GLY A 26 7.26 4.24 5.26
C GLY A 26 5.96 4.56 4.55
N ALA A 27 5.75 5.85 4.29
CA ALA A 27 4.52 6.32 3.68
C ALA A 27 4.47 5.98 2.18
N ALA A 28 3.45 5.24 1.77
CA ALA A 28 3.18 4.94 0.36
C ALA A 28 2.20 5.96 -0.22
N ILE A 29 2.71 7.10 -0.67
CA ILE A 29 1.92 8.17 -1.29
C ILE A 29 2.74 8.93 -2.33
N GLY A 30 2.13 9.25 -3.46
CA GLY A 30 2.74 10.09 -4.49
C GLY A 30 2.81 11.57 -4.10
N GLY A 31 3.46 12.37 -4.96
CA GLY A 31 3.54 13.83 -4.82
C GLY A 31 4.89 14.35 -4.31
N PRO A 32 4.96 15.62 -3.89
CA PRO A 32 6.22 16.29 -3.57
C PRO A 32 6.85 15.87 -2.23
N GLY A 33 6.25 14.90 -1.51
CA GLY A 33 6.79 14.32 -0.27
C GLY A 33 6.40 15.05 1.03
N VAL A 34 5.73 16.20 0.96
CA VAL A 34 5.30 16.95 2.17
C VAL A 34 4.30 16.14 3.00
N ASP A 35 3.36 15.45 2.37
CA ASP A 35 2.34 14.65 3.06
C ASP A 35 2.95 13.36 3.62
N ALA A 36 3.81 12.69 2.84
CA ALA A 36 4.59 11.55 3.32
C ALA A 36 5.38 11.90 4.59
N PHE A 37 6.10 13.03 4.58
CA PHE A 37 6.86 13.50 5.74
C PHE A 37 5.97 13.74 6.97
N LYS A 38 4.82 14.40 6.80
CA LYS A 38 3.88 14.65 7.90
C LYS A 38 3.30 13.36 8.49
N ILE A 39 2.95 12.40 7.63
CA ILE A 39 2.47 11.09 8.06
C ILE A 39 3.57 10.40 8.88
N GLU A 40 4.79 10.34 8.35
CA GLU A 40 5.94 9.71 8.98
C GLU A 40 6.30 10.37 10.32
N GLU A 41 6.30 11.70 10.39
CA GLU A 41 6.55 12.46 11.62
C GLU A 41 5.55 12.07 12.73
N VAL A 42 4.26 11.99 12.38
CA VAL A 42 3.20 11.62 13.34
C VAL A 42 3.35 10.18 13.79
N VAL A 43 3.49 9.22 12.88
CA VAL A 43 3.59 7.80 13.27
C VAL A 43 4.85 7.54 14.10
N VAL A 44 5.98 8.18 13.78
CA VAL A 44 7.22 8.08 14.56
C VAL A 44 7.04 8.67 15.96
N LYS A 45 6.39 9.84 16.08
CA LYS A 45 6.07 10.46 17.38
C LYS A 45 5.29 9.53 18.30
N TYR A 46 4.34 8.75 17.74
CA TYR A 46 3.56 7.77 18.50
C TYR A 46 4.17 6.37 18.53
N LYS A 47 5.35 6.17 17.92
CA LYS A 47 6.05 4.88 17.81
C LYS A 47 5.19 3.79 17.16
N ILE A 48 4.40 4.17 16.16
CA ILE A 48 3.53 3.27 15.41
C ILE A 48 4.30 2.83 14.15
N PRO A 49 4.52 1.52 13.94
CA PRO A 49 5.04 0.98 12.69
C PRO A 49 4.19 1.39 11.48
N LEU A 50 4.85 1.78 10.40
CA LEU A 50 4.23 2.15 9.13
C LEU A 50 4.75 1.23 8.02
N ASN A 51 3.88 0.33 7.57
CA ASN A 51 4.16 -0.63 6.51
C ASN A 51 3.51 -0.19 5.21
N ALA A 52 4.12 -0.54 4.09
CA ALA A 52 3.63 -0.27 2.76
C ALA A 52 3.46 -1.57 1.96
N ILE A 53 2.37 -1.66 1.19
CA ILE A 53 2.16 -2.67 0.15
C ILE A 53 1.89 -1.92 -1.15
N ILE A 54 2.70 -2.16 -2.16
CA ILE A 54 2.60 -1.46 -3.46
C ILE A 54 2.17 -2.47 -4.51
N VAL A 55 1.08 -2.18 -5.22
CA VAL A 55 0.71 -2.90 -6.44
C VAL A 55 1.28 -2.15 -7.63
N ARG A 56 2.06 -2.83 -8.47
CA ARG A 56 2.73 -2.22 -9.61
C ARG A 56 1.75 -1.98 -10.76
N GLU A 57 1.65 -0.73 -11.19
CA GLU A 57 0.84 -0.30 -12.32
C GLU A 57 1.71 0.32 -13.43
N ASP A 58 1.20 0.37 -14.65
CA ASP A 58 1.79 1.15 -15.74
C ASP A 58 1.19 2.56 -15.78
N ILE A 59 1.86 3.50 -16.44
CA ILE A 59 1.43 4.91 -16.48
C ILE A 59 0.04 5.08 -17.10
N GLY A 60 -0.33 4.19 -18.02
CA GLY A 60 -1.65 4.19 -18.66
C GLY A 60 -2.75 3.64 -17.77
N ASP A 61 -2.42 2.85 -16.75
CA ASP A 61 -3.40 2.20 -15.87
C ASP A 61 -4.03 3.22 -14.91
N ALA A 62 -3.33 4.32 -14.63
CA ALA A 62 -3.85 5.41 -13.80
C ALA A 62 -5.02 6.18 -14.41
N VAL A 63 -5.26 6.05 -15.71
CA VAL A 63 -6.31 6.79 -16.45
C VAL A 63 -7.16 5.88 -17.36
N SER A 64 -7.05 4.56 -17.20
CA SER A 64 -7.77 3.57 -17.99
C SER A 64 -8.45 2.52 -17.09
N PRO A 65 -9.38 1.71 -17.63
CA PRO A 65 -9.98 0.63 -16.86
C PRO A 65 -8.93 -0.30 -16.26
N MET A 66 -9.18 -0.75 -15.04
CA MET A 66 -8.26 -1.62 -14.31
C MET A 66 -7.95 -2.89 -15.11
N ARG A 67 -6.66 -3.15 -15.33
CA ARG A 67 -6.20 -4.39 -15.97
C ARG A 67 -6.48 -5.60 -15.09
N LYS A 68 -6.69 -6.74 -15.75
CA LYS A 68 -6.94 -8.01 -15.07
C LYS A 68 -5.77 -8.38 -14.14
N GLU A 69 -4.54 -8.12 -14.54
CA GLU A 69 -3.34 -8.40 -13.75
C GLU A 69 -3.33 -7.66 -12.40
N ILE A 70 -3.84 -6.43 -12.37
CA ILE A 70 -3.97 -5.63 -11.14
C ILE A 70 -5.10 -6.21 -10.29
N ALA A 71 -6.25 -6.53 -10.89
CA ALA A 71 -7.38 -7.13 -10.16
C ALA A 71 -7.03 -8.51 -9.57
N ASP A 72 -6.33 -9.35 -10.32
CA ASP A 72 -5.90 -10.68 -9.89
C ASP A 72 -4.83 -10.59 -8.77
N SER A 73 -4.16 -9.43 -8.63
CA SER A 73 -3.16 -9.23 -7.57
C SER A 73 -3.76 -9.09 -6.16
N VAL A 74 -5.08 -8.86 -6.05
CA VAL A 74 -5.78 -8.63 -4.78
C VAL A 74 -5.55 -9.76 -3.78
N ASP A 75 -5.62 -11.02 -4.23
CA ASP A 75 -5.38 -12.17 -3.35
C ASP A 75 -3.97 -12.13 -2.75
N ASN A 76 -2.98 -11.71 -3.54
CA ASN A 76 -1.60 -11.59 -3.12
C ASN A 76 -1.38 -10.41 -2.16
N VAL A 77 -2.12 -9.30 -2.34
CA VAL A 77 -2.15 -8.19 -1.38
C VAL A 77 -2.74 -8.63 -0.04
N LEU A 78 -3.86 -9.36 -0.08
CA LEU A 78 -4.52 -9.87 1.13
C LEU A 78 -3.64 -10.87 1.87
N GLU A 79 -2.93 -11.75 1.15
CA GLU A 79 -1.97 -12.67 1.74
C GLU A 79 -0.86 -11.93 2.49
N ARG A 80 -0.18 -10.99 1.84
CA ARG A 80 0.88 -10.18 2.47
C ARG A 80 0.39 -9.39 3.66
N MET A 81 -0.76 -8.73 3.53
CA MET A 81 -1.37 -7.98 4.62
C MET A 81 -1.64 -8.90 5.84
N ARG A 82 -2.20 -10.10 5.61
CA ARG A 82 -2.45 -11.07 6.68
C ARG A 82 -1.15 -11.51 7.35
N ASN A 83 -0.10 -11.79 6.57
CA ASN A 83 1.21 -12.17 7.11
C ASN A 83 1.76 -11.08 8.02
N VAL A 84 1.78 -9.83 7.54
CA VAL A 84 2.25 -8.69 8.33
C VAL A 84 1.46 -8.50 9.62
N VAL A 85 0.12 -8.59 9.56
CA VAL A 85 -0.74 -8.45 10.74
C VAL A 85 -0.49 -9.58 11.73
N ASN A 86 -0.44 -10.83 11.27
CA ASN A 86 -0.26 -12.00 12.13
C ASN A 86 1.13 -12.03 12.80
N GLU A 87 2.17 -11.58 12.10
CA GLU A 87 3.54 -11.56 12.63
C GLU A 87 3.78 -10.42 13.63
N ARG A 88 3.05 -9.30 13.51
CA ARG A 88 3.39 -8.06 14.20
C ARG A 88 2.34 -7.55 15.18
N THR A 89 1.19 -8.20 15.26
CA THR A 89 0.08 -7.78 16.12
C THR A 89 -0.50 -8.94 16.91
N LYS A 90 -1.37 -8.62 17.87
CA LYS A 90 -2.04 -9.57 18.75
C LYS A 90 -3.53 -9.31 18.73
N GLU A 91 -4.30 -10.29 19.18
CA GLU A 91 -5.73 -10.09 19.40
C GLU A 91 -5.98 -8.89 20.34
N GLY A 92 -6.91 -8.01 19.94
CA GLY A 92 -7.20 -6.76 20.64
C GLY A 92 -6.37 -5.55 20.18
N ASP A 93 -5.31 -5.75 19.40
CA ASP A 93 -4.58 -4.64 18.78
C ASP A 93 -5.43 -3.92 17.73
N LYS A 94 -5.27 -2.59 17.68
CA LYS A 94 -5.91 -1.76 16.65
C LYS A 94 -4.93 -1.51 15.52
N ILE A 95 -5.33 -1.87 14.31
CA ILE A 95 -4.61 -1.62 13.06
C ILE A 95 -5.37 -0.61 12.21
N ILE A 96 -4.65 0.21 11.46
CA ILE A 96 -5.22 1.08 10.42
C ILE A 96 -4.75 0.56 9.06
N ILE A 97 -5.70 0.35 8.16
CA ILE A 97 -5.42 0.05 6.75
C ILE A 97 -5.83 1.28 5.94
N VAL A 98 -4.92 1.79 5.12
CA VAL A 98 -5.12 2.97 4.29
C VAL A 98 -4.95 2.56 2.83
N GLY A 99 -6.01 2.70 2.04
CA GLY A 99 -5.88 2.66 0.57
C GLY A 99 -5.53 4.04 0.05
N VAL A 100 -4.52 4.12 -0.81
CA VAL A 100 -4.01 5.36 -1.40
C VAL A 100 -4.16 5.30 -2.92
N GLY A 101 -4.49 6.43 -3.54
CA GLY A 101 -4.58 6.53 -5.00
C GLY A 101 -5.60 5.56 -5.61
N ASN A 102 -5.21 4.93 -6.72
CA ASN A 102 -6.07 4.03 -7.50
C ASN A 102 -6.44 2.73 -6.77
N THR A 103 -5.77 2.41 -5.65
CA THR A 103 -6.05 1.23 -4.83
C THR A 103 -7.45 1.22 -4.21
N ILE A 104 -8.10 2.39 -4.08
CA ILE A 104 -9.50 2.46 -3.64
C ILE A 104 -10.49 2.00 -4.72
N GLY A 105 -9.98 1.72 -5.93
CA GLY A 105 -10.75 1.41 -7.13
C GLY A 105 -11.00 2.67 -7.96
N VAL A 106 -10.66 2.61 -9.25
CA VAL A 106 -11.18 3.55 -10.24
C VAL A 106 -12.60 3.09 -10.53
N GLY A 107 -13.60 3.86 -10.09
CA GLY A 107 -15.00 3.52 -10.33
C GLY A 107 -15.35 3.59 -11.81
N GLN A 108 -15.58 2.39 -12.39
CA GLN A 108 -16.26 2.09 -13.67
C GLN A 108 -15.50 2.39 -14.98
#